data_AF-A0A5J4PP98-F1
#
_entry.id   AF-A0A5J4PP98-F1
#
_cell.length_a   1.000
_cell.length_b   1.000
_cell.length_c   1.000
_cell.angle_alpha   90.00
_cell.angle_beta   90.00
_cell.angle_gamma   90.00
#
_symmetry.space_group_name_H-M   'P 1'
#
loop_
_entity.id
_entity.type
_entity.pdbx_description
1 polymer ?
#
loop_
_entity_poly.entity_id
_entity_poly.type
_entity_poly.pdbx_seq_one_letter_code
_entity_poly.pdbx_strand_id
1 'polypeptide(L)'
;TNEMKEGQKAGLCVMGKEYNLIGIVKENGKLSLFSDINSEVSTLAGNFAKIYLQVTVTSEKGNNQFYYSTDNKTYKPFGGKFIVNNGHWKGPKIGLFSYNEKENGGVAKFDWYQYEHDGPQEILPPVKLK
;
A
#
# COMPACT_ATOMS: atom_id res chain seq x y z
N THR A 1 10.44 -4.99 -8.72
CA THR A 1 9.44 -4.42 -9.66
C THR A 1 9.81 -4.59 -11.14
N ASN A 2 10.96 -5.18 -11.50
CA ASN A 2 11.40 -5.29 -12.90
C ASN A 2 10.49 -6.15 -13.81
N GLU A 3 9.74 -7.09 -13.23
CA GLU A 3 8.78 -7.95 -13.93
C GLU A 3 7.39 -7.33 -14.06
N MET A 4 7.21 -6.09 -13.59
CA MET A 4 5.97 -5.37 -13.83
C MET A 4 5.82 -5.07 -15.33
N LYS A 5 4.58 -5.13 -15.80
CA LYS A 5 4.21 -4.84 -17.20
C LYS A 5 3.57 -3.47 -17.34
N GLU A 6 3.53 -2.96 -18.57
CA GLU A 6 2.95 -1.66 -18.89
C GLU A 6 1.47 -1.63 -18.45
N GLY A 7 1.05 -0.57 -17.74
CA GLY A 7 -0.30 -0.46 -17.16
C GLY A 7 -0.49 -1.18 -15.82
N GLN A 8 0.53 -1.86 -15.28
CA GLN A 8 0.41 -2.54 -13.99
C GLN A 8 0.57 -1.56 -12.82
N LYS A 9 -0.32 -1.69 -11.84
CA LYS A 9 -0.28 -1.03 -10.54
C LYS A 9 -0.18 -2.07 -9.44
N ALA A 10 0.73 -1.87 -8.48
CA ALA A 10 0.89 -2.77 -7.35
C ALA A 10 1.38 -2.05 -6.10
N GLY A 11 0.89 -2.43 -4.92
CA GLY A 11 1.28 -1.76 -3.68
C GLY A 11 0.44 -2.14 -2.47
N LEU A 12 0.24 -1.15 -1.60
CA LEU A 12 -0.47 -1.22 -0.32
C LEU A 12 -1.78 -0.46 -0.41
N CYS A 13 -2.87 -1.04 0.08
CA CYS A 13 -4.19 -0.42 0.10
C CYS A 13 -4.79 -0.39 1.50
N VAL A 14 -5.66 0.60 1.71
CA VAL A 14 -6.66 0.60 2.79
C VAL A 14 -8.03 0.56 2.13
N MET A 15 -8.76 -0.53 2.34
CA MET A 15 -10.07 -0.80 1.75
C MET A 15 -11.15 -0.68 2.81
N GLY A 16 -12.02 0.32 2.70
CA GLY A 16 -13.23 0.49 3.49
C GLY A 16 -14.46 0.57 2.59
N LYS A 17 -15.33 1.56 2.83
CA LYS A 17 -16.36 1.98 1.86
C LYS A 17 -15.72 2.53 0.59
N GLU A 18 -14.71 3.37 0.77
CA GLU A 18 -13.81 3.84 -0.28
C GLU A 18 -12.45 3.10 -0.17
N TYR A 19 -11.71 3.02 -1.28
CA TYR A 19 -10.34 2.49 -1.28
C TYR A 19 -9.34 3.65 -1.35
N ASN A 20 -8.20 3.47 -0.69
CA ASN A 20 -7.05 4.37 -0.79
C ASN A 20 -5.82 3.52 -1.09
N LEU A 21 -5.00 3.96 -2.03
CA LEU A 21 -3.88 3.19 -2.58
C LEU A 21 -2.57 3.99 -2.49
N ILE A 22 -1.48 3.29 -2.21
CA ILE A 22 -0.12 3.73 -2.53
C ILE A 22 0.61 2.57 -3.20
N GLY A 23 1.39 2.84 -4.23
CA GLY A 23 2.07 1.77 -4.95
C GLY A 23 3.00 2.23 -6.05
N ILE A 24 3.50 1.28 -6.81
CA ILE A 24 4.22 1.53 -8.05
C ILE A 24 3.28 1.32 -9.22
N VAL A 25 3.35 2.23 -10.20
CA VAL A 25 2.73 2.09 -11.51
C VAL A 25 3.83 2.01 -12.57
N LYS A 26 3.65 1.16 -13.57
CA LYS A 26 4.52 1.12 -14.76
C LYS A 26 3.81 1.73 -15.96
N GLU A 27 4.29 2.88 -16.39
CA GLU A 27 3.75 3.63 -17.52
C GLU A 27 4.86 4.15 -18.44
N ASN A 28 4.66 4.04 -19.74
CA ASN A 28 5.62 4.44 -20.77
C ASN A 28 7.02 3.85 -20.51
N GLY A 29 7.06 2.59 -20.05
CA GLY A 29 8.29 1.88 -19.69
C GLY A 29 8.98 2.36 -18.41
N LYS A 30 8.42 3.32 -17.67
CA LYS A 30 8.97 3.88 -16.43
C LYS A 30 8.19 3.42 -15.22
N LEU A 31 8.89 3.23 -14.09
CA LEU A 31 8.27 2.99 -12.79
C LEU A 31 8.11 4.32 -12.05
N SER A 32 6.92 4.58 -11.56
CA SER A 32 6.61 5.76 -10.74
C SER A 32 5.90 5.33 -9.46
N LEU A 33 6.19 6.02 -8.36
CA LEU A 33 5.36 5.94 -7.17
C LEU A 33 4.05 6.67 -7.45
N PHE A 34 2.93 6.07 -7.08
CA PHE A 34 1.61 6.70 -7.17
C PHE A 34 0.81 6.52 -5.89
N SER A 35 -0.14 7.42 -5.68
CA SER A 35 -1.21 7.28 -4.69
C SER A 35 -2.53 7.61 -5.34
N ASP A 36 -3.59 6.94 -4.91
CA ASP A 36 -4.98 7.25 -5.26
C ASP A 36 -5.75 7.35 -3.94
N ILE A 37 -6.06 8.58 -3.55
CA ILE A 37 -6.64 8.91 -2.25
C ILE A 37 -7.80 9.86 -2.49
N ASN A 38 -9.02 9.50 -2.08
CA ASN A 38 -10.24 10.28 -2.36
C ASN A 38 -10.39 10.65 -3.85
N SER A 39 -10.01 9.74 -4.76
CA SER A 39 -9.99 9.98 -6.22
C SER A 39 -8.99 11.04 -6.69
N GLU A 40 -8.06 11.47 -5.82
CA GLU A 40 -6.95 12.33 -6.18
C GLU A 40 -5.69 11.48 -6.41
N VAL A 41 -5.19 11.51 -7.64
CA VAL A 41 -4.00 10.76 -8.05
C VAL A 41 -2.78 11.65 -7.98
N SER A 42 -1.79 11.25 -7.19
CA SER A 42 -0.46 11.87 -7.16
C SER A 42 0.57 10.90 -7.72
N THR A 43 1.55 11.40 -8.47
CA THR A 43 2.64 10.59 -9.01
C THR A 43 4.00 11.22 -8.74
N LEU A 44 5.00 10.38 -8.53
CA LEU A 44 6.40 10.77 -8.39
C LEU A 44 7.25 9.83 -9.25
N ALA A 45 7.93 10.41 -10.24
CA ALA A 45 8.89 9.68 -11.05
C ALA A 45 10.18 9.42 -10.23
N GLY A 46 10.77 8.25 -10.38
CA GLY A 46 12.00 7.89 -9.69
C GLY A 46 12.48 6.49 -10.02
N ASN A 47 13.61 6.10 -9.42
CA ASN A 47 14.11 4.73 -9.55
C ASN A 47 13.56 3.85 -8.42
N PHE A 48 12.39 3.25 -8.65
CA PHE A 48 11.70 2.40 -7.69
C PHE A 48 11.84 0.90 -8.02
N ALA A 49 13.08 0.44 -8.27
CA ALA A 49 13.37 -0.98 -8.43
C ALA A 49 13.01 -1.80 -7.16
N LYS A 50 13.18 -1.17 -6.00
CA LYS A 50 12.75 -1.62 -4.67
C LYS A 50 12.19 -0.42 -3.90
N ILE A 51 11.09 -0.62 -3.19
CA ILE A 51 10.45 0.41 -2.38
C ILE A 51 9.77 -0.25 -1.18
N TYR A 52 9.72 0.48 -0.07
CA TYR A 52 8.97 0.10 1.12
C TYR A 52 7.76 1.03 1.24
N LEU A 53 6.60 0.47 1.48
CA LEU A 53 5.34 1.19 1.60
C LEU A 53 4.81 1.00 3.01
N GLN A 54 4.29 2.07 3.60
CA GLN A 54 3.71 2.05 4.94
C GLN A 54 2.42 2.84 4.96
N VAL A 55 1.51 2.44 5.82
CA VAL A 55 0.34 3.24 6.19
C VAL A 55 0.28 3.35 7.70
N THR A 56 -0.03 4.54 8.20
CA THR A 56 -0.48 4.72 9.58
C THR A 56 -1.98 4.88 9.55
N VAL A 57 -2.69 4.04 10.31
CA VAL A 57 -4.14 4.12 10.49
C VAL A 57 -4.42 4.47 11.94
N THR A 58 -5.19 5.52 12.18
CA THR A 58 -5.45 6.05 13.53
C THR A 58 -6.95 6.20 13.79
N SER A 59 -7.32 6.26 15.07
CA SER A 59 -8.68 6.61 15.51
C SER A 59 -8.97 8.11 15.35
N GLU A 60 -7.93 8.94 15.22
CA GLU A 60 -8.07 10.37 14.95
C GLU A 60 -8.55 10.61 13.52
N LYS A 61 -9.75 11.16 13.41
CA LYS A 61 -10.41 11.38 12.12
C LYS A 61 -9.52 12.23 11.19
N GLY A 62 -9.20 11.67 10.03
CA GLY A 62 -8.47 12.38 8.97
C GLY A 62 -6.96 12.43 9.17
N ASN A 63 -6.40 11.60 10.06
CA ASN A 63 -4.96 11.50 10.28
C ASN A 63 -4.32 10.22 9.72
N ASN A 64 -5.06 9.41 8.95
CA ASN A 64 -4.46 8.28 8.22
C ASN A 64 -3.55 8.82 7.12
N GLN A 65 -2.38 8.22 6.95
CA GLN A 65 -1.35 8.72 6.04
C GLN A 65 -0.54 7.56 5.46
N PHE A 66 -0.31 7.62 4.14
CA PHE A 66 0.66 6.74 3.48
C PHE A 66 2.06 7.33 3.49
N TYR A 67 3.05 6.44 3.54
CA TYR A 67 4.46 6.75 3.49
C TYR A 67 5.19 5.80 2.54
N TYR A 68 6.33 6.24 2.04
CA TYR A 68 7.26 5.40 1.29
C TYR A 68 8.69 5.58 1.78
N SER A 69 9.52 4.59 1.51
CA SER A 69 10.96 4.64 1.74
C SER A 69 11.71 3.92 0.62
N THR A 70 12.89 4.42 0.27
CA THR A 70 13.83 3.76 -0.66
C THR A 70 14.97 3.05 0.08
N ASP A 71 15.09 3.24 1.40
CA ASP A 71 16.20 2.76 2.24
C ASP A 71 15.76 1.89 3.43
N ASN A 72 14.45 1.71 3.64
CA ASN A 72 13.84 1.05 4.80
C ASN A 72 14.17 1.71 6.15
N LYS A 73 14.57 2.98 6.15
CA LYS A 73 14.99 3.72 7.35
C LYS A 73 14.24 5.02 7.48
N THR A 74 14.19 5.80 6.39
CA THR A 74 13.54 7.10 6.35
C THR A 74 12.27 6.99 5.53
N TYR A 75 11.13 7.19 6.20
CA TYR A 75 9.82 7.16 5.57
C TYR A 75 9.32 8.59 5.33
N LYS A 76 8.94 8.88 4.09
CA LYS A 76 8.41 10.18 3.67
C LYS A 76 6.91 10.06 3.40
N PRO A 77 6.08 11.01 3.87
CA PRO A 77 4.66 10.99 3.54
C PRO A 77 4.47 11.16 2.02
N PHE A 78 3.44 10.50 1.49
CA PHE A 78 3.08 10.62 0.08
C PHE A 78 1.57 10.55 -0.11
N GLY A 79 1.04 11.46 -0.92
CA GLY A 79 -0.39 11.73 -0.99
C GLY A 79 -0.92 12.48 0.25
N GLY A 80 -2.17 12.94 0.15
CA GLY A 80 -2.87 13.61 1.25
C GLY A 80 -3.26 12.66 2.38
N LYS A 81 -3.58 13.24 3.54
CA LYS A 81 -4.23 12.49 4.63
C LYS A 81 -5.64 12.09 4.24
N PHE A 82 -6.14 10.99 4.81
CA PHE A 82 -7.47 10.47 4.48
C PHE A 82 -8.25 9.93 5.66
N ILE A 83 -9.56 9.78 5.44
CA ILE A 83 -10.49 9.13 6.37
C ILE A 83 -10.77 7.73 5.83
N VAL A 84 -10.94 6.79 6.74
CA VAL A 84 -11.33 5.42 6.42
C VAL A 84 -12.70 5.17 7.01
N ASN A 85 -13.70 4.94 6.16
CA ASN A 85 -15.06 4.67 6.59
C ASN A 85 -15.36 3.16 6.54
N ASN A 86 -16.11 2.69 7.53
CA ASN A 86 -16.72 1.36 7.49
C ASN A 86 -17.71 1.29 6.31
N GLY A 87 -17.78 0.14 5.63
CA GLY A 87 -18.63 -0.04 4.47
C GLY A 87 -18.95 -1.50 4.24
N HIS A 88 -20.10 -1.79 3.64
CA HIS A 88 -20.51 -3.15 3.28
C HIS A 88 -20.33 -4.13 4.44
N TRP A 89 -20.94 -3.80 5.60
CA TRP A 89 -20.96 -4.62 6.84
C TRP A 89 -19.58 -5.01 7.38
N LYS A 90 -18.50 -4.45 6.83
CA LYS A 90 -17.11 -4.79 7.14
C LYS A 90 -16.35 -3.57 7.63
N GLY A 91 -15.49 -3.80 8.61
CA GLY A 91 -14.44 -2.85 8.97
C GLY A 91 -13.37 -2.76 7.89
N PRO A 92 -12.58 -1.67 7.89
CA PRO A 92 -11.53 -1.45 6.92
C PRO A 92 -10.44 -2.51 7.01
N LYS A 93 -9.81 -2.78 5.87
CA LYS A 93 -8.73 -3.76 5.73
C LYS A 93 -7.53 -3.10 5.11
N ILE A 94 -6.37 -3.44 5.63
CA ILE A 94 -5.10 -3.14 4.99
C ILE A 94 -4.74 -4.35 4.14
N GLY A 95 -4.28 -4.14 2.92
CA GLY A 95 -3.97 -5.22 2.00
C GLY A 95 -2.87 -4.89 1.02
N LEU A 96 -2.32 -5.93 0.41
CA LEU A 96 -1.44 -5.80 -0.75
C LEU A 96 -2.28 -6.02 -2.00
N PHE A 97 -1.99 -5.29 -3.07
CA PHE A 97 -2.71 -5.40 -4.33
C PHE A 97 -1.76 -5.42 -5.53
N SER A 98 -2.22 -6.03 -6.63
CA SER A 98 -1.62 -5.90 -7.95
C SER A 98 -2.71 -6.11 -9.01
N TYR A 99 -2.81 -5.20 -9.96
CA TYR A 99 -3.70 -5.33 -11.12
C TYR A 99 -3.10 -4.61 -12.33
N ASN A 100 -3.58 -4.93 -13.53
CA ASN A 100 -3.11 -4.32 -14.77
C ASN A 100 -4.31 -3.78 -15.56
N GLU A 101 -4.19 -2.54 -16.03
CA GLU A 101 -5.27 -1.82 -16.75
C GLU A 101 -5.17 -1.97 -18.28
N LYS A 102 -4.04 -2.47 -18.82
CA LYS A 102 -3.78 -2.53 -20.27
C LYS A 102 -3.72 -3.95 -20.83
N GLU A 103 -3.15 -4.90 -20.09
CA GLU A 103 -2.98 -6.27 -20.56
C GLU A 103 -3.08 -7.31 -19.44
N ASN A 104 -3.30 -8.56 -19.81
CA ASN A 104 -3.19 -9.68 -18.89
C ASN A 104 -1.71 -10.03 -18.69
N GLY A 105 -1.16 -9.71 -17.52
CA GLY A 105 0.16 -10.16 -17.11
C GLY A 105 0.92 -9.18 -16.23
N GLY A 106 2.16 -9.57 -15.94
CA GLY A 106 3.09 -8.85 -15.07
C GLY A 106 3.11 -9.39 -13.65
N VAL A 107 4.25 -9.18 -12.96
CA VAL A 107 4.50 -9.73 -11.63
C VAL A 107 4.96 -8.62 -10.69
N ALA A 108 4.26 -8.50 -9.56
CA ALA A 108 4.69 -7.73 -8.40
C ALA A 108 5.15 -8.70 -7.31
N LYS A 109 6.34 -8.47 -6.75
CA LYS A 109 6.92 -9.29 -5.67
C LYS A 109 6.86 -8.50 -4.38
N PHE A 110 6.36 -9.14 -3.33
CA PHE A 110 6.28 -8.59 -1.97
C PHE A 110 7.11 -9.49 -1.06
N ASP A 111 8.19 -8.95 -0.52
CA ASP A 111 9.16 -9.75 0.25
C ASP A 111 8.62 -10.12 1.64
N TRP A 112 7.91 -9.18 2.30
CA TRP A 112 7.35 -9.34 3.63
C TRP A 112 6.21 -8.34 3.86
N TYR A 113 5.43 -8.58 4.91
CA TYR A 113 4.39 -7.69 5.42
C TYR A 113 4.49 -7.66 6.94
N GLN A 114 4.56 -6.45 7.51
CA GLN A 114 4.61 -6.23 8.95
C GLN A 114 3.41 -5.39 9.37
N TYR A 115 2.78 -5.79 10.47
CA TYR A 115 1.64 -5.11 11.04
C TYR A 115 1.91 -4.84 12.52
N GLU A 116 1.96 -3.56 12.88
CA GLU A 116 2.13 -3.10 14.25
C GLU A 116 0.82 -2.45 14.70
N HIS A 117 0.38 -2.80 15.91
CA HIS A 117 -0.81 -2.24 16.52
C HIS A 117 -0.59 -2.00 18.01
N ASP A 118 -1.29 -0.99 18.53
CA ASP A 118 -1.38 -0.65 19.95
C ASP A 118 -2.53 -1.36 20.68
N GLY A 119 -3.31 -2.17 19.96
CA GLY A 119 -4.34 -3.05 20.53
C GLY A 119 -3.77 -4.19 21.38
N PRO A 120 -4.64 -4.95 22.09
CA PRO A 120 -4.23 -6.06 22.94
C PRO A 120 -3.30 -7.03 22.21
N GLN A 121 -2.13 -7.29 22.79
CA GLN A 121 -1.18 -8.25 22.24
C GLN A 121 -1.69 -9.66 22.54
N GLU A 122 -1.95 -10.47 21.50
CA GLU A 122 -2.16 -11.90 21.70
C GLU A 122 -0.85 -12.53 22.16
N ILE A 123 -0.80 -12.98 23.42
CA ILE A 123 0.26 -13.88 23.89
C ILE A 123 -0.05 -15.25 23.29
N LEU A 124 0.39 -15.49 22.05
CA LEU A 124 0.28 -16.82 21.46
C LEU A 124 1.17 -17.79 22.26
N PRO A 125 0.63 -18.90 22.80
CA PRO A 125 1.48 -19.94 23.35
C PRO A 125 2.41 -20.49 22.26
N PRO A 126 3.61 -20.97 22.62
CA PRO A 126 4.59 -21.43 21.63
C PRO A 126 3.99 -22.53 20.74
N VAL A 127 3.97 -22.27 19.43
CA VAL A 127 3.50 -23.24 18.43
C VAL A 127 4.50 -24.39 18.36
N LYS A 128 4.12 -25.57 18.84
CA LYS A 128 4.82 -26.81 18.50
C LYS A 128 4.40 -27.23 17.09
N LEU A 129 5.29 -27.02 16.12
CA LEU A 129 5.15 -27.62 14.80
C LEU A 129 5.25 -29.16 14.95
N LYS A 130 4.30 -29.88 14.37
CA LYS A 130 4.36 -31.34 14.20
C LYS A 130 5.12 -31.68 12.93
#